data_AF-A0A533SML1-F1
#
_entry.id   AF-A0A533SML1-F1
#
_cell.length_a   1.000
_cell.length_b   1.000
_cell.length_c   1.000
_cell.angle_alpha   90.00
_cell.angle_beta   90.00
_cell.angle_gamma   90.00
#
_symmetry.space_group_name_H-M   'P 1'
#
loop_
_entity.id
_entity.type
_entity.pdbx_description
1 polymer ?
#
loop_
_entity_poly.entity_id
_entity_poly.type
_entity_poly.pdbx_seq_one_letter_code
_entity_poly.pdbx_strand_id
1 'polypeptide(L)' 'MKRVAFWAALAIVFTVAAGCGHRRVAPYAPRMPDVKEHKGQTSDEDCLDCHALASLPDHSVSDSCLDCHRVIPGR' A
#
# COMPACT_ATOMS: atom_id res chain seq x y z
N MET A 1 18.22 22.88 30.11
CA MET A 1 18.74 21.83 29.19
C MET A 1 17.96 20.51 29.26
N LYS A 2 17.80 19.87 30.44
CA LYS A 2 17.10 18.57 30.57
C LYS A 2 15.63 18.55 30.06
N ARG A 3 14.87 19.62 30.29
CA ARG A 3 13.48 19.76 29.81
C ARG A 3 13.38 19.84 28.29
N VAL A 4 14.31 20.54 27.64
CA VAL A 4 14.33 20.68 26.18
C VAL A 4 14.67 19.35 25.52
N ALA A 5 15.64 18.62 26.07
CA ALA A 5 16.01 17.29 25.59
C ALA A 5 14.86 16.27 25.72
N PHE A 6 14.09 16.33 26.82
CA PHE A 6 12.92 15.47 27.01
C PHE A 6 11.83 15.71 25.96
N TRP A 7 11.48 16.98 25.71
CA TRP A 7 10.48 17.32 24.68
C TRP A 7 10.95 16.98 23.27
N ALA A 8 12.25 17.16 22.97
CA ALA A 8 12.82 16.76 21.69
C ALA A 8 12.75 15.23 21.47
N ALA A 9 13.11 14.44 22.49
CA ALA A 9 13.02 12.99 22.43
C ALA A 9 11.57 12.52 22.26
N LEU A 10 10.63 13.14 22.98
CA LEU A 10 9.20 12.82 22.86
C LEU A 10 8.67 13.14 21.46
N ALA A 11 9.02 14.29 20.89
CA ALA A 11 8.63 14.67 19.53
C ALA A 11 9.14 13.66 18.48
N ILE A 12 10.39 13.21 18.60
CA ILE A 12 10.95 12.19 17.69
C ILE A 12 10.14 10.89 17.77
N VAL A 13 9.84 10.40 18.98
CA VAL A 13 9.04 9.16 19.17
C VAL A 13 7.66 9.30 18.52
N PHE A 14 6.99 10.43 18.69
CA PHE A 14 5.69 10.68 18.06
C PHE A 14 5.76 10.68 16.53
N THR A 15 6.81 11.28 15.93
CA THR A 15 6.97 11.29 14.47
C THR A 15 7.21 9.89 13.89
N VAL A 16 7.98 9.04 14.58
CA VAL A 16 8.23 7.66 14.14
C VAL A 16 6.98 6.80 14.28
N ALA A 17 6.22 6.95 15.37
CA ALA A 17 4.99 6.20 15.60
C ALA A 17 3.91 6.53 14.54
N ALA A 18 3.78 7.80 14.14
CA ALA A 18 2.84 8.22 13.11
C ALA A 18 3.16 7.65 11.71
N GLY A 19 4.44 7.35 11.42
CA GLY A 19 4.86 6.83 10.11
C GLY A 19 4.60 5.33 9.91
N CYS A 20 4.39 4.56 10.98
CA CYS A 20 4.24 3.09 10.89
C CYS A 20 2.80 2.64 10.61
N GLY A 21 1.79 3.41 10.99
CA GLY A 21 0.38 3.02 10.89
C GLY A 21 -0.18 2.96 9.45
N HIS A 22 0.57 3.47 8.46
CA HIS A 22 0.10 3.57 7.07
C HIS A 22 0.89 2.69 6.09
N ARG A 23 1.68 1.73 6.58
CA ARG A 23 2.40 0.82 5.69
C ARG A 23 1.43 -0.22 5.14
N ARG A 24 1.14 -0.13 3.83
CA ARG A 24 0.48 -1.18 3.05
C ARG A 24 1.38 -2.40 3.03
N VAL A 25 0.90 -3.52 3.57
CA VAL A 25 1.72 -4.71 3.78
C VAL A 25 1.41 -5.74 2.71
N ALA A 26 2.17 -5.73 1.62
CA ALA A 26 1.96 -6.56 0.42
C ALA A 26 1.64 -8.04 0.70
N PRO A 27 2.31 -8.76 1.64
CA PRO A 27 1.98 -10.15 1.96
C PRO A 27 0.54 -10.41 2.44
N TYR A 28 -0.13 -9.41 3.01
CA TYR A 28 -1.51 -9.52 3.51
C TYR A 28 -2.55 -9.02 2.50
N ALA A 29 -2.12 -8.42 1.39
CA ALA A 29 -3.03 -8.01 0.36
C ALA A 29 -3.65 -9.23 -0.35
N PRO A 30 -4.93 -9.16 -0.73
CA PRO A 30 -5.54 -10.21 -1.54
C PRO A 30 -4.80 -10.35 -2.87
N ARG A 31 -4.36 -11.56 -3.20
CA ARG A 31 -3.79 -11.84 -4.51
C ARG A 31 -4.88 -12.03 -5.55
N MET A 32 -4.59 -11.66 -6.79
CA MET A 32 -5.58 -11.69 -7.86
C MET A 32 -5.69 -13.10 -8.48
N PRO A 33 -6.92 -13.60 -8.71
CA PRO A 33 -7.14 -14.91 -9.33
C PRO A 33 -6.84 -14.86 -10.83
N ASP A 34 -6.41 -15.98 -11.43
CA ASP A 34 -6.12 -16.07 -12.87
C ASP A 34 -7.41 -16.37 -13.66
N VAL A 35 -8.33 -15.41 -13.60
CA VAL A 35 -9.61 -15.41 -14.33
C VAL A 35 -9.51 -14.53 -15.57
N LYS A 36 -10.45 -14.67 -16.51
CA LYS A 36 -10.45 -13.97 -17.80
C LYS A 36 -10.18 -12.47 -17.68
N GLU A 37 -10.69 -11.82 -16.64
CA GLU A 37 -10.62 -10.38 -16.41
C GLU A 37 -9.23 -9.92 -15.95
N HIS A 38 -8.52 -10.75 -15.17
CA HIS A 38 -7.21 -10.45 -14.59
C HIS A 38 -6.07 -11.17 -15.31
N LYS A 39 -6.38 -12.10 -16.21
CA LYS A 39 -5.41 -12.93 -16.91
C LYS A 39 -4.54 -12.08 -17.84
N GLY A 40 -3.23 -12.13 -17.60
CA GLY A 40 -2.26 -11.44 -18.43
C GLY A 40 -2.09 -9.95 -18.11
N GLN A 41 -2.76 -9.43 -17.08
CA GLN A 41 -2.54 -8.05 -16.63
C GLN A 41 -1.17 -7.95 -15.97
N THR A 42 -0.34 -7.03 -16.48
CA THR A 42 1.07 -6.90 -16.07
C THR A 42 1.50 -5.46 -15.84
N SER A 43 0.57 -4.51 -15.99
CA SER A 43 0.79 -3.10 -15.68
C SER A 43 -0.30 -2.56 -14.74
N ASP A 44 0.01 -1.46 -14.06
CA ASP A 44 -0.97 -0.79 -13.22
C ASP A 44 -2.03 -0.10 -14.10
N GLU A 45 -1.65 0.35 -15.29
CA GLU A 45 -2.56 0.93 -16.29
C GLU A 45 -3.69 -0.04 -16.66
N ASP A 46 -3.37 -1.32 -16.88
CA ASP A 46 -4.37 -2.37 -17.16
C ASP A 46 -5.42 -2.48 -16.03
N CYS A 47 -4.99 -2.26 -14.78
CA CYS A 47 -5.86 -2.31 -13.62
C CYS A 47 -6.75 -1.06 -13.53
N LEU A 48 -6.18 0.10 -13.87
CA LEU A 48 -6.85 1.40 -13.78
C LEU A 48 -7.97 1.59 -14.81
N ASP A 49 -7.99 0.80 -15.89
CA ASP A 49 -9.09 0.77 -16.85
C ASP A 49 -10.44 0.40 -16.21
N CYS A 50 -10.42 -0.45 -15.19
CA CYS A 50 -11.62 -0.89 -14.46
C CYS A 50 -11.66 -0.37 -13.02
N HIS A 51 -10.51 -0.12 -12.39
CA HIS A 51 -10.40 0.24 -10.98
C HIS A 51 -9.97 1.69 -10.79
N ALA A 52 -10.83 2.50 -10.16
CA ALA A 52 -10.44 3.84 -9.74
C ALA A 52 -9.67 3.78 -8.42
N LEU A 53 -8.33 3.87 -8.47
CA LEU A 53 -7.45 3.77 -7.29
C LEU A 53 -7.83 4.74 -6.16
N ALA A 54 -8.28 5.95 -6.49
CA ALA A 54 -8.74 6.96 -5.54
C ALA A 54 -10.02 6.56 -4.76
N SER A 55 -10.75 5.55 -5.24
CA SER A 55 -11.96 5.01 -4.60
C SER A 55 -11.68 3.79 -3.72
N LEU A 56 -10.46 3.24 -3.75
CA LEU A 56 -10.09 2.05 -3.01
C LEU A 56 -9.63 2.41 -1.59
N PRO A 57 -10.14 1.72 -0.55
CA PRO A 57 -9.73 1.96 0.82
C PRO A 57 -8.25 1.62 1.00
N ASP A 58 -7.56 2.39 1.84
CA ASP A 58 -6.15 2.21 2.20
C ASP A 58 -5.15 2.29 1.03
N HIS A 59 -5.56 2.84 -0.12
CA HIS A 59 -4.70 3.12 -1.27
C HIS A 59 -4.37 4.61 -1.39
N SER A 60 -3.16 4.92 -1.83
CA SER A 60 -2.73 6.23 -2.33
C SER A 60 -2.79 6.22 -3.85
N VAL A 61 -3.01 7.39 -4.45
CA VAL A 61 -2.95 7.61 -5.90
C VAL A 61 -1.58 7.28 -6.52
N SER A 62 -0.55 7.16 -5.70
CA SER A 62 0.82 6.82 -6.09
C SER A 62 1.16 5.34 -5.93
N ASP A 63 0.20 4.51 -5.52
CA ASP A 63 0.48 3.10 -5.26
C ASP A 63 0.57 2.31 -6.56
N SER A 64 1.50 1.35 -6.58
CA SER A 64 1.50 0.32 -7.60
C SER A 64 0.58 -0.83 -7.17
N CYS A 65 -0.33 -1.23 -8.06
CA CYS A 65 -1.24 -2.35 -7.82
C CYS A 65 -0.44 -3.65 -7.70
N LEU A 66 0.57 -3.83 -8.55
CA LEU A 66 1.31 -5.09 -8.69
C LEU A 66 2.37 -5.35 -7.61
N ASP A 67 2.69 -4.34 -6.80
CA ASP A 67 3.52 -4.50 -5.60
C ASP A 67 2.83 -5.38 -4.55
N CYS A 68 1.49 -5.30 -4.48
CA CYS A 68 0.67 -6.01 -3.50
C CYS A 68 -0.23 -7.09 -4.14
N HIS A 69 -0.84 -6.79 -5.28
CA HIS A 69 -1.94 -7.55 -5.89
C HIS A 69 -1.51 -8.35 -7.13
N ARG A 70 -0.46 -9.16 -7.01
CA ARG A 70 -0.02 -10.01 -8.13
C ARG A 70 -1.07 -11.05 -8.51
N VAL A 71 -1.30 -11.20 -9.82
CA VAL A 71 -2.05 -12.34 -10.38
C VAL A 71 -1.24 -13.62 -10.14
N ILE A 72 -1.89 -14.67 -9.66
CA ILE A 72 -1.26 -15.98 -9.48
C ILE A 72 -1.69 -16.89 -10.66
N PRO A 73 -0.81 -17.16 -11.64
CA PRO A 73 -1.15 -17.99 -12.77
C PRO A 73 -1.64 -19.38 -12.34
N GLY A 74 -2.72 -19.86 -12.97
CA GLY A 74 -3.26 -21.19 -12.75
C GLY A 74 -4.04 -21.39 -11.44
N ARG A 75 -4.49 -20.31 -10.78
CA ARG A 75 -5.31 -20.35 -9.56
C ARG A 75 -6.71 -19.80 -9.77
#